data_AF-A0A928D018-F1
#
_entry.id   AF-A0A928D018-F1
#
_cell.length_a   1.000
_cell.length_b   1.000
_cell.length_c   1.000
_cell.angle_alpha   90.00
_cell.angle_beta   90.00
_cell.angle_gamma   90.00
#
_symmetry.space_group_name_H-M   'P 1'
#
loop_
_entity.id
_entity.type
_entity.pdbx_description
1 polymer ?
#
loop_
_entity_poly.entity_id
_entity_poly.type
_entity_poly.pdbx_seq_one_letter_code
_entity_poly.pdbx_strand_id
1 'polypeptide(L)'
;MKYKALLAVNMITYESHCSQLAEQAWEKIKSSKLVGSKKIGECPKIVFKKLDDILNGMAYPDHIELNTSRLDSSDREVFLYKTTLHEIAHVAEYRISGVMTHGPLWHALDDLIDGDGLQFTNFRPKTSLWEETFVSFITVTVLCMMTIGGTPLTMRFPVWWGYLTGSIISGLGIIGLFSGLYELIKFLHKQK
;
A
#
# COMPACT_ATOMS: atom_id res chain seq x y z
N MET A 1 17.00 -15.62 -8.03
CA MET A 1 15.97 -14.98 -8.89
C MET A 1 14.55 -15.01 -8.28
N LYS A 2 14.16 -16.02 -7.48
CA LYS A 2 12.80 -16.10 -6.91
C LYS A 2 12.42 -14.97 -5.93
N TYR A 3 13.39 -14.48 -5.16
CA TYR A 3 13.17 -13.41 -4.17
C TYR A 3 12.91 -12.04 -4.79
N LYS A 4 13.40 -11.76 -6.02
CA LYS A 4 13.27 -10.43 -6.64
C LYS A 4 11.83 -10.09 -7.04
N ALA A 5 11.07 -11.07 -7.52
CA ALA A 5 9.68 -10.84 -7.94
C ALA A 5 8.76 -10.66 -6.73
N LEU A 6 8.94 -11.44 -5.67
CA LEU A 6 8.17 -11.30 -4.42
C LEU A 6 8.42 -9.93 -3.76
N LEU A 7 9.69 -9.49 -3.75
CA LEU A 7 10.08 -8.21 -3.19
C LEU A 7 9.53 -7.03 -4.01
N ALA A 8 9.48 -7.15 -5.34
CA ALA A 8 8.85 -6.16 -6.21
C ALA A 8 7.33 -6.03 -5.99
N VAL A 9 6.62 -7.16 -5.81
CA VAL A 9 5.18 -7.17 -5.52
C VAL A 9 4.91 -6.55 -4.14
N ASN A 10 5.70 -6.90 -3.13
CA ASN A 10 5.58 -6.31 -1.80
C ASN A 10 5.84 -4.80 -1.83
N MET A 11 6.84 -4.35 -2.61
CA MET A 11 7.16 -2.93 -2.76
C MET A 11 5.98 -2.13 -3.35
N ILE A 12 5.35 -2.62 -4.42
CA ILE A 12 4.18 -1.95 -5.03
C ILE A 12 3.03 -1.84 -4.02
N THR A 13 2.76 -2.90 -3.27
CA THR A 13 1.72 -2.90 -2.23
C THR A 13 2.03 -1.88 -1.13
N TYR A 14 3.26 -1.85 -0.62
CA TYR A 14 3.65 -0.91 0.43
C TYR A 14 3.67 0.54 -0.07
N GLU A 15 4.09 0.79 -1.30
CA GLU A 15 4.02 2.11 -1.93
C GLU A 15 2.58 2.62 -2.03
N SER A 16 1.67 1.76 -2.47
CA SER A 16 0.24 2.08 -2.51
C SER A 16 -0.31 2.40 -1.12
N HIS A 17 0.00 1.56 -0.11
CA HIS A 17 -0.47 1.77 1.26
C HIS A 17 0.07 3.06 1.87
N CYS A 18 1.37 3.33 1.74
CA CYS A 18 1.98 4.56 2.23
C CYS A 18 1.40 5.78 1.52
N SER A 19 1.15 5.70 0.21
CA SER A 19 0.50 6.78 -0.55
C SER A 19 -0.92 7.07 -0.04
N GLN A 20 -1.73 6.03 0.21
CA GLN A 20 -3.06 6.21 0.77
C GLN A 20 -3.03 6.78 2.19
N LEU A 21 -2.09 6.34 3.02
CA LEU A 21 -1.91 6.87 4.38
C LEU A 21 -1.49 8.34 4.35
N ALA A 22 -0.55 8.69 3.46
CA ALA A 22 -0.10 10.05 3.23
C ALA A 22 -1.25 10.96 2.79
N GLU A 23 -2.10 10.53 1.85
CA GLU A 23 -3.28 11.30 1.43
C GLU A 23 -4.25 11.54 2.58
N GLN A 24 -4.52 10.53 3.42
CA GLN A 24 -5.40 10.69 4.58
C GLN A 24 -4.83 11.70 5.58
N ALA A 25 -3.54 11.60 5.91
CA ALA A 25 -2.86 12.55 6.78
C ALA A 25 -2.87 13.96 6.17
N TRP A 26 -2.61 14.07 4.87
CA TRP A 26 -2.57 15.34 4.15
C TRP A 26 -3.92 16.06 4.14
N GLU A 27 -5.02 15.34 3.90
CA GLU A 27 -6.37 15.92 3.97
C GLU A 27 -6.70 16.43 5.38
N LYS A 28 -6.27 15.72 6.43
CA LYS A 28 -6.45 16.20 7.81
C LYS A 28 -5.69 17.50 8.04
N ILE A 29 -4.42 17.56 7.65
CA ILE A 29 -3.62 18.78 7.76
C ILE A 29 -4.28 19.93 7.01
N LYS A 30 -4.66 19.72 5.74
CA LYS A 30 -5.34 20.75 4.92
C LYS A 30 -6.59 21.32 5.59
N SER A 31 -7.36 20.47 6.27
CA SER A 31 -8.58 20.86 6.98
C SER A 31 -8.34 21.49 8.35
N SER A 32 -7.11 21.40 8.87
CA SER A 32 -6.74 21.88 10.19
C SER A 32 -6.59 23.39 10.25
N LYS A 33 -6.95 23.97 11.40
CA LYS A 33 -6.70 25.38 11.72
C LYS A 33 -5.22 25.74 11.71
N LEU A 34 -4.31 24.75 11.86
CA LEU A 34 -2.86 24.93 11.81
C LEU A 34 -2.38 25.49 10.46
N VAL A 35 -3.09 25.21 9.37
CA VAL A 35 -2.77 25.72 8.03
C VAL A 35 -3.18 27.20 7.87
N GLY A 36 -4.14 27.67 8.66
CA GLY A 36 -4.67 29.03 8.56
C GLY A 36 -5.25 29.31 7.17
N SER A 37 -4.76 30.38 6.52
CA SER A 37 -5.17 30.78 5.16
C SER A 37 -4.21 30.29 4.06
N LYS A 38 -3.17 29.52 4.41
CA LYS A 38 -2.16 29.06 3.46
C LYS A 38 -2.75 27.97 2.55
N LYS A 39 -2.43 28.02 1.26
CA LYS A 39 -2.66 26.91 0.34
C LYS A 39 -1.42 26.04 0.33
N ILE A 40 -1.47 24.90 1.01
CA ILE A 40 -0.33 23.98 1.12
C ILE A 40 -0.22 23.01 -0.07
N GLY A 41 -1.12 23.06 -1.05
CA GLY A 41 -1.02 22.27 -2.30
C GLY A 41 -1.39 20.79 -2.14
N GLU A 42 -0.94 19.98 -3.10
CA GLU A 42 -1.25 18.55 -3.22
C GLU A 42 -0.37 17.67 -2.33
N CYS A 43 -0.83 16.48 -1.97
CA CYS A 43 -0.05 15.54 -1.17
C CYS A 43 1.30 15.23 -1.87
N PRO A 44 2.43 15.22 -1.15
CA PRO A 44 3.70 14.80 -1.75
C PRO A 44 3.64 13.32 -2.16
N LYS A 45 4.31 12.99 -3.27
CA LYS A 45 4.35 11.62 -3.77
C LYS A 45 5.23 10.74 -2.88
N ILE A 46 4.83 9.50 -2.62
CA ILE A 46 5.67 8.52 -1.95
C ILE A 46 6.52 7.79 -2.98
N VAL A 47 7.82 7.69 -2.73
CA VAL A 47 8.79 7.01 -3.60
C VAL A 47 9.63 6.06 -2.78
N PHE A 48 9.76 4.82 -3.24
CA PHE A 48 10.65 3.84 -2.62
C PHE A 48 12.03 3.93 -3.27
N LYS A 49 13.06 4.20 -2.46
CA LYS A 49 14.44 4.33 -2.93
C LYS A 49 15.42 3.73 -1.94
N LYS A 50 16.55 3.25 -2.44
CA LYS A 50 17.65 2.87 -1.56
C LYS A 50 18.30 4.14 -1.00
N LEU A 51 18.18 4.33 0.32
CA LEU A 51 18.84 5.40 1.05
C LEU A 51 19.99 4.83 1.88
N ASP A 52 20.83 5.72 2.44
CA ASP A 52 21.84 5.33 3.42
C ASP A 52 21.20 4.59 4.59
N ASP A 53 21.89 3.58 5.14
CA ASP A 53 21.30 2.62 6.08
C ASP A 53 20.84 3.25 7.42
N ILE A 54 21.36 4.45 7.73
CA ILE A 54 20.97 5.24 8.91
C ILE A 54 19.62 5.97 8.71
N LEU A 55 19.19 6.15 7.47
CA LEU A 55 17.98 6.90 7.13
C LEU A 55 16.79 5.97 6.91
N ASN A 56 15.65 6.41 7.42
CA ASN A 56 14.40 5.68 7.34
C ASN A 56 13.52 6.22 6.20
N GLY A 57 13.52 7.53 6.06
CA GLY A 57 12.96 8.26 4.94
C GLY A 57 13.61 9.63 4.84
N MET A 58 13.18 10.41 3.85
CA MET A 58 13.56 11.79 3.67
C MET A 58 12.44 12.57 3.00
N ALA A 59 12.03 13.68 3.62
CA ALA A 59 11.07 14.62 3.06
C ALA A 59 11.72 15.61 2.07
N TYR A 60 11.06 15.79 0.95
CA TYR A 60 11.28 16.88 0.00
C TYR A 60 9.96 17.63 -0.22
N PRO A 61 9.99 18.88 -0.73
CA PRO A 61 8.76 19.67 -0.89
C PRO A 61 7.67 19.00 -1.73
N ASP A 62 8.03 18.16 -2.69
CA ASP A 62 7.13 17.53 -3.68
C ASP A 62 7.01 16.00 -3.54
N HIS A 63 7.92 15.35 -2.81
CA HIS A 63 7.93 13.91 -2.63
C HIS A 63 8.59 13.49 -1.30
N ILE A 64 8.34 12.26 -0.89
CA ILE A 64 8.95 11.61 0.27
C ILE A 64 9.61 10.34 -0.20
N GLU A 65 10.90 10.18 0.10
CA GLU A 65 11.65 8.96 -0.19
C GLU A 65 11.61 8.04 1.04
N LEU A 66 11.18 6.79 0.88
CA LEU A 66 11.20 5.76 1.92
C LEU A 66 12.29 4.72 1.61
N ASN A 67 13.05 4.33 2.63
CA ASN A 67 14.21 3.46 2.44
C ASN A 67 13.80 2.01 2.13
N THR A 68 14.11 1.53 0.93
CA THR A 68 13.85 0.15 0.50
C THR A 68 14.61 -0.90 1.31
N SER A 69 15.76 -0.55 1.91
CA SER A 69 16.55 -1.49 2.73
C SER A 69 15.79 -1.98 3.97
N ARG A 70 14.69 -1.32 4.33
CA ARG A 70 13.87 -1.62 5.51
C ARG A 70 12.72 -2.59 5.19
N LEU A 71 12.48 -2.87 3.90
CA LEU A 71 11.42 -3.78 3.42
C LEU A 71 11.62 -5.23 3.86
N ASP A 72 12.84 -5.65 4.17
CA ASP A 72 13.12 -7.03 4.59
C ASP A 72 13.06 -7.22 6.11
N SER A 73 12.73 -6.18 6.87
CA SER A 73 12.62 -6.26 8.34
C SER A 73 11.28 -6.84 8.81
N SER A 74 11.27 -7.46 9.99
CA SER A 74 10.06 -7.97 10.64
C SER A 74 9.08 -6.84 10.99
N ASP A 75 9.59 -5.64 11.26
CA ASP A 75 8.82 -4.48 11.70
C ASP A 75 8.62 -3.44 10.57
N ARG A 76 8.84 -3.84 9.32
CA ARG A 76 8.81 -2.97 8.13
C ARG A 76 7.54 -2.13 8.04
N GLU A 77 6.41 -2.69 8.43
CA GLU A 77 5.10 -2.06 8.35
C GLU A 77 4.95 -0.89 9.32
N VAL A 78 5.30 -1.12 10.59
CA VAL A 78 5.33 -0.08 11.63
C VAL A 78 6.29 1.02 11.21
N PHE A 79 7.45 0.63 10.70
CA PHE A 79 8.49 1.56 10.30
C PHE A 79 8.07 2.44 9.11
N LEU A 80 7.59 1.84 8.02
CA LEU A 80 7.24 2.56 6.80
C LEU A 80 6.09 3.52 7.05
N TYR A 81 5.07 3.09 7.80
CA TYR A 81 3.89 3.93 8.01
C TYR A 81 4.21 5.06 8.99
N LYS A 82 4.93 4.80 10.09
CA LYS A 82 5.38 5.88 10.98
C LYS A 82 6.30 6.86 10.28
N THR A 83 7.24 6.36 9.47
CA THR A 83 8.13 7.22 8.68
C THR A 83 7.32 8.05 7.69
N THR A 84 6.32 7.47 7.02
CA THR A 84 5.44 8.22 6.11
C THR A 84 4.76 9.39 6.81
N LEU A 85 4.15 9.16 7.98
CA LEU A 85 3.47 10.22 8.74
C LEU A 85 4.45 11.30 9.22
N HIS A 86 5.62 10.87 9.71
CA HIS A 86 6.70 11.74 10.16
C HIS A 86 7.17 12.70 9.05
N GLU A 87 7.46 12.15 7.87
CA GLU A 87 7.93 12.94 6.72
C GLU A 87 6.80 13.82 6.16
N ILE A 88 5.53 13.38 6.22
CA ILE A 88 4.38 14.22 5.86
C ILE A 88 4.28 15.46 6.73
N ALA A 89 4.52 15.34 8.04
CA ALA A 89 4.55 16.49 8.94
C ALA A 89 5.69 17.47 8.56
N HIS A 90 6.85 16.97 8.14
CA HIS A 90 7.94 17.81 7.62
C HIS A 90 7.55 18.57 6.36
N VAL A 91 6.94 17.91 5.37
CA VAL A 91 6.50 18.58 4.14
C VAL A 91 5.44 19.63 4.45
N ALA A 92 4.49 19.33 5.34
CA ALA A 92 3.46 20.26 5.74
C ALA A 92 4.05 21.50 6.45
N GLU A 93 4.97 21.31 7.40
CA GLU A 93 5.65 22.40 8.09
C GLU A 93 6.36 23.32 7.08
N TYR A 94 7.11 22.72 6.15
CA TYR A 94 7.81 23.46 5.10
C TYR A 94 6.86 24.28 4.24
N ARG A 95 5.73 23.71 3.83
CA ARG A 95 4.76 24.42 2.98
C ARG A 95 3.99 25.51 3.71
N ILE A 96 3.88 25.45 5.04
CA ILE A 96 3.24 26.48 5.86
C ILE A 96 4.21 27.61 6.20
N SER A 97 5.43 27.25 6.63
CA SER A 97 6.37 28.15 7.30
C SER A 97 7.65 28.45 6.51
N GLY A 98 7.97 27.64 5.49
CA GLY A 98 9.21 27.72 4.73
C GLY A 98 10.40 27.04 5.39
N VAL A 99 10.22 26.37 6.54
CA VAL A 99 11.27 25.62 7.25
C VAL A 99 10.87 24.17 7.46
N MET A 100 11.86 23.29 7.51
CA MET A 100 11.69 21.86 7.75
C MET A 100 12.56 21.45 8.93
N THR A 101 11.95 21.42 10.11
CA THR A 101 12.59 21.22 11.42
C THR A 101 11.68 20.41 12.33
N HIS A 102 12.17 19.91 13.47
CA HIS A 102 11.29 19.41 14.55
C HIS A 102 10.85 20.56 15.46
N GLY A 103 10.25 21.60 14.87
CA GLY A 103 9.79 22.79 15.59
C GLY A 103 8.42 22.60 16.24
N PRO A 104 7.90 23.63 16.94
CA PRO A 104 6.56 23.57 17.55
C PRO A 104 5.44 23.31 16.55
N LEU A 105 5.56 23.82 15.32
CA LEU A 105 4.58 23.58 14.26
C LEU A 105 4.63 22.12 13.80
N TRP A 106 5.82 21.56 13.60
CA TRP A 106 5.98 20.15 13.27
C TRP A 106 5.34 19.25 14.33
N HIS A 107 5.63 19.47 15.62
CA HIS A 107 5.02 18.69 16.70
C HIS A 107 3.50 18.79 16.73
N ALA A 108 2.93 19.97 16.50
CA ALA A 108 1.48 20.14 16.43
C ALA A 108 0.86 19.40 15.21
N LEU A 109 1.58 19.31 14.10
CA LEU A 109 1.16 18.55 12.92
C LEU A 109 1.27 17.04 13.16
N ASP A 110 2.37 16.60 13.77
CA ASP A 110 2.60 15.20 14.14
C ASP A 110 1.51 14.73 15.12
N ASP A 111 1.24 15.50 16.17
CA ASP A 111 0.17 15.24 17.15
C ASP A 111 -1.23 15.23 16.52
N LEU A 112 -1.49 16.11 15.55
CA LEU A 112 -2.76 16.12 14.82
C LEU A 112 -2.98 14.82 14.05
N ILE A 113 -1.92 14.31 13.43
CA ILE A 113 -1.96 13.08 12.65
C ILE A 113 -2.06 11.87 13.58
N ASP A 114 -1.25 11.82 14.65
CA ASP A 114 -1.20 10.69 15.58
C ASP A 114 -2.39 10.62 16.56
N GLY A 115 -2.82 11.77 17.09
CA GLY A 115 -3.85 11.87 18.13
C GLY A 115 -5.25 11.46 17.69
N ASP A 116 -5.50 11.45 16.39
CA ASP A 116 -6.81 11.21 15.79
C ASP A 116 -6.97 9.76 15.31
N GLY A 117 -6.10 8.87 15.78
CA GLY A 117 -6.20 7.44 15.55
C GLY A 117 -5.90 6.99 14.11
N LEU A 118 -5.21 7.82 13.31
CA LEU A 118 -4.53 7.38 12.06
C LEU A 118 -3.36 6.41 12.34
N GLN A 119 -3.22 5.96 13.60
CA GLN A 119 -2.32 4.90 13.99
C GLN A 119 -2.40 3.73 13.01
N PHE A 120 -1.23 3.17 12.73
CA PHE A 120 -1.01 1.96 11.95
C PHE A 120 -2.09 0.87 12.18
N THR A 121 -2.53 0.69 13.43
CA THR A 121 -3.51 -0.32 13.84
C THR A 121 -4.91 -0.13 13.26
N ASN A 122 -5.27 1.09 12.86
CA ASN A 122 -6.57 1.44 12.27
C ASN A 122 -6.49 1.66 10.75
N PHE A 123 -5.29 1.72 10.18
CA PHE A 123 -5.13 1.81 8.74
C PHE A 123 -5.53 0.49 8.09
N ARG A 124 -6.77 0.44 7.57
CA ARG A 124 -7.16 -0.53 6.55
C ARG A 124 -6.86 0.10 5.20
N PRO A 125 -5.94 -0.47 4.40
CA PRO A 125 -5.82 -0.09 3.01
C PRO A 125 -7.22 -0.14 2.38
N LYS A 126 -7.56 0.84 1.55
CA LYS A 126 -8.74 0.71 0.67
C LYS A 126 -8.37 -0.19 -0.51
N THR A 127 -7.83 -1.36 -0.22
CA THR A 127 -7.69 -2.40 -1.21
C THR A 127 -9.09 -2.96 -1.44
N SER A 128 -9.53 -2.97 -2.70
CA SER A 128 -10.68 -3.80 -3.01
C SER A 128 -10.29 -5.25 -2.74
N LEU A 129 -11.23 -6.09 -2.29
CA LEU A 129 -11.01 -7.54 -2.15
C LEU A 129 -10.39 -8.14 -3.43
N TRP A 130 -10.64 -7.49 -4.57
CA TRP A 130 -10.11 -7.81 -5.88
C TRP A 130 -8.60 -7.57 -6.02
N GLU A 131 -8.06 -6.47 -5.48
CA GLU A 131 -6.63 -6.17 -5.54
C GLU A 131 -5.81 -7.11 -4.64
N GLU A 132 -6.30 -7.42 -3.45
CA GLU A 132 -5.70 -8.43 -2.57
C GLU A 132 -5.72 -9.82 -3.21
N THR A 133 -6.84 -10.17 -3.85
CA THR A 133 -6.99 -11.43 -4.58
C THR A 133 -6.07 -11.48 -5.79
N PHE A 134 -5.90 -10.37 -6.51
CA PHE A 134 -5.06 -10.29 -7.71
C PHE A 134 -3.56 -10.34 -7.36
N VAL A 135 -3.12 -9.61 -6.33
CA VAL A 135 -1.74 -9.68 -5.81
C VAL A 135 -1.42 -11.09 -5.30
N SER A 136 -2.37 -11.71 -4.58
CA SER A 136 -2.25 -13.10 -4.14
C SER A 136 -2.19 -14.07 -5.32
N PHE A 137 -3.03 -13.87 -6.35
CA PHE A 137 -3.07 -14.69 -7.55
C PHE A 137 -1.78 -14.60 -8.38
N ILE A 138 -1.25 -13.39 -8.60
CA ILE A 138 0.04 -13.19 -9.26
C ILE A 138 1.17 -13.82 -8.44
N THR A 139 1.17 -13.62 -7.12
CA THR A 139 2.20 -14.20 -6.24
C THR A 139 2.20 -15.73 -6.33
N VAL A 140 1.04 -16.37 -6.24
CA VAL A 140 0.89 -17.82 -6.40
C VAL A 140 1.29 -18.28 -7.79
N THR A 141 0.87 -17.57 -8.85
CA THR A 141 1.20 -17.91 -10.24
C THR A 141 2.70 -17.82 -10.50
N VAL A 142 3.36 -16.76 -10.02
CA VAL A 142 4.81 -16.59 -10.13
C VAL A 142 5.56 -17.63 -9.32
N LEU A 143 5.09 -17.96 -8.11
CA LEU A 143 5.69 -19.02 -7.28
C LEU A 143 5.59 -20.40 -7.97
N CYS A 144 4.44 -20.70 -8.58
CA CYS A 144 4.19 -21.89 -9.39
C CYS A 144 5.01 -21.93 -10.68
N MET A 145 5.27 -20.79 -11.33
CA MET A 145 6.13 -20.75 -12.52
C MET A 145 7.62 -20.89 -12.17
N MET A 146 8.03 -20.39 -11.00
CA MET A 146 9.41 -20.46 -10.55
C MET A 146 9.82 -21.84 -10.01
N THR A 147 8.89 -22.69 -9.58
CA THR A 147 9.16 -24.11 -9.27
C THR A 147 9.38 -24.95 -10.53
N ILE A 148 8.93 -24.50 -11.71
CA ILE A 148 9.06 -25.22 -12.99
C ILE A 148 10.47 -25.07 -13.61
N GLY A 149 11.28 -24.10 -13.17
CA GLY A 149 12.61 -23.81 -13.75
C GLY A 149 13.81 -24.54 -13.14
N GLY A 150 13.63 -25.60 -12.34
CA GLY A 150 14.73 -26.20 -11.54
C GLY A 150 14.91 -27.72 -11.59
N THR A 151 13.94 -28.51 -12.05
CA THR A 151 14.06 -29.98 -12.14
C THR A 151 13.09 -30.54 -13.19
N PRO A 152 13.44 -31.61 -13.91
CA PRO A 152 12.57 -32.19 -14.93
C PRO A 152 11.37 -32.87 -14.27
N LEU A 153 10.16 -32.37 -14.55
CA LEU A 153 8.88 -32.99 -14.21
C LEU A 153 8.70 -34.28 -15.03
N THR A 154 9.32 -35.38 -14.60
CA THR A 154 8.96 -36.74 -15.06
C THR A 154 7.85 -37.38 -14.22
N MET A 155 7.09 -36.60 -13.45
CA MET A 155 5.94 -37.12 -12.72
C MET A 155 4.64 -36.38 -13.04
N ARG A 156 3.84 -37.05 -13.88
CA ARG A 156 2.36 -37.01 -13.97
C ARG A 156 1.73 -35.70 -14.46
N PHE A 157 1.89 -35.45 -15.76
CA PHE A 157 1.16 -34.47 -16.57
C PHE A 157 -0.40 -34.41 -16.40
N PRO A 158 -1.16 -35.51 -16.14
CA PRO A 158 -2.62 -35.39 -16.07
C PRO A 158 -3.18 -34.85 -14.74
N VAL A 159 -2.42 -34.94 -13.64
CA VAL A 159 -2.91 -34.46 -12.32
C VAL A 159 -2.80 -32.93 -12.22
N TRP A 160 -1.75 -32.35 -12.82
CA TRP A 160 -1.50 -30.90 -12.79
C TRP A 160 -2.40 -30.09 -13.72
N TRP A 161 -2.78 -30.66 -14.87
CA TRP A 161 -3.84 -30.06 -15.70
C TRP A 161 -5.17 -30.02 -14.94
N GLY A 162 -5.47 -31.03 -14.13
CA GLY A 162 -6.66 -31.06 -13.27
C GLY A 162 -6.66 -29.96 -12.21
N TYR A 163 -5.52 -29.65 -11.59
CA TYR A 163 -5.42 -28.54 -10.63
C TYR A 163 -5.44 -27.16 -11.32
N LEU A 164 -4.75 -26.99 -12.44
CA LEU A 164 -4.74 -25.71 -13.16
C LEU A 164 -6.12 -25.39 -13.76
N THR A 165 -6.75 -26.37 -14.44
CA THR A 165 -8.13 -26.21 -14.92
C THR A 165 -9.11 -26.13 -13.77
N GLY A 166 -8.93 -26.91 -12.70
CA GLY A 166 -9.73 -26.82 -11.48
C GLY A 166 -9.70 -25.41 -10.87
N SER A 167 -8.52 -24.80 -10.72
CA SER A 167 -8.36 -23.45 -10.18
C SER A 167 -8.88 -22.36 -11.12
N ILE A 168 -8.72 -22.51 -12.44
CA ILE A 168 -9.29 -21.58 -13.43
C ILE A 168 -10.82 -21.70 -13.48
N ILE A 169 -11.37 -22.91 -13.46
CA ILE A 169 -12.82 -23.18 -13.44
C ILE A 169 -13.43 -22.75 -12.11
N SER A 170 -12.76 -22.97 -10.97
CA SER A 170 -13.18 -22.44 -9.67
C SER A 170 -13.11 -20.92 -9.65
N GLY A 171 -12.08 -20.31 -10.23
CA GLY A 171 -11.98 -18.85 -10.37
C GLY A 171 -13.10 -18.26 -11.22
N LEU A 172 -13.38 -18.86 -12.38
CA LEU A 172 -14.49 -18.48 -13.26
C LEU A 172 -15.87 -18.78 -12.63
N GLY A 173 -15.98 -19.85 -11.85
CA GLY A 173 -17.18 -20.22 -11.10
C GLY A 173 -17.47 -19.21 -9.99
N ILE A 174 -16.44 -18.76 -9.28
CA ILE A 174 -16.55 -17.69 -8.26
C ILE A 174 -16.96 -16.38 -8.93
N ILE A 175 -16.35 -16.01 -10.06
CA ILE A 175 -16.73 -14.82 -10.84
C ILE A 175 -18.20 -14.92 -11.29
N GLY A 176 -18.64 -16.08 -11.81
CA GLY A 176 -20.03 -16.32 -12.19
C GLY A 176 -21.00 -16.24 -11.02
N LEU A 177 -20.60 -16.71 -9.84
CA LEU A 177 -21.41 -16.65 -8.61
C LEU A 177 -21.59 -15.20 -8.13
N PHE A 178 -20.53 -14.39 -8.20
CA PHE A 178 -20.60 -12.97 -7.86
C PHE A 178 -21.38 -12.14 -8.90
N SER A 179 -21.24 -12.44 -10.20
CA SER A 179 -22.07 -11.79 -11.24
C SER A 179 -23.54 -12.16 -11.13
N GLY A 180 -23.87 -13.42 -10.81
CA GLY A 180 -25.24 -13.85 -10.55
C GLY A 180 -25.84 -13.23 -9.30
N LEU A 181 -25.06 -13.13 -8.22
CA LEU A 181 -25.48 -12.47 -6.98
C LEU A 181 -25.70 -10.96 -7.18
N TYR A 182 -24.85 -10.31 -7.97
CA TYR A 182 -24.98 -8.89 -8.32
C TYR A 182 -26.26 -8.60 -9.12
N GLU A 183 -26.56 -9.39 -10.16
CA GLU A 183 -27.79 -9.22 -10.93
C GLU A 183 -29.05 -9.56 -10.11
N LEU A 184 -28.97 -10.54 -9.21
CA LEU A 184 -30.06 -10.84 -8.27
C LEU A 184 -30.34 -9.68 -7.31
N ILE A 185 -29.29 -9.09 -6.71
CA ILE A 185 -29.42 -7.92 -5.82
C ILE A 185 -30.03 -6.73 -6.57
N LYS A 186 -29.58 -6.48 -7.80
CA LYS A 186 -30.09 -5.42 -8.68
C LYS A 186 -31.57 -5.65 -9.06
N PHE A 187 -31.97 -6.89 -9.33
CA PHE A 187 -33.36 -7.26 -9.58
C PHE A 187 -34.24 -7.02 -8.34
N LEU A 188 -33.79 -7.45 -7.16
CA LEU A 188 -34.50 -7.25 -5.90
C LEU A 188 -34.63 -5.77 -5.51
N HIS A 189 -33.65 -4.94 -5.87
CA HIS A 189 -33.70 -3.50 -5.65
C HIS A 189 -34.68 -2.78 -6.58
N LYS A 190 -34.95 -3.33 -7.77
CA LYS A 190 -35.84 -2.74 -8.79
C LYS A 190 -37.32 -3.08 -8.58
N GLN A 191 -37.62 -3.98 -7.65
CA GLN A 191 -38.97 -4.45 -7.28
C GLN A 191 -39.53 -3.72 -6.03
N LYS A 192 -38.78 -2.76 -5.46
CA LYS A 192 -39.27 -1.80 -4.46
C LYS A 192 -39.57 -0.46 -5.14
#